data_AF-S7J2U0-F1
#
_entry.id   AF-S7J2U0-F1
#
_cell.length_a   1.000
_cell.length_b   1.000
_cell.length_c   1.000
_cell.angle_alpha   90.00
_cell.angle_beta   90.00
_cell.angle_gamma   90.00
#
_symmetry.space_group_name_H-M   'P 1'
#
loop_
_entity.id
_entity.type
_entity.pdbx_description
1 polymer ?
#
loop_
_entity_poly.entity_id
_entity_poly.type
_entity_poly.pdbx_seq_one_letter_code
_entity_poly.pdbx_strand_id
1 'polypeptide(L)' 'MKNKIKNLLDDLYNNQQEKLHNLGQEIIPNLTTDDALQPMDFSILEENSFFRFEEGVLMGLGEARAAVLAFFAEENSETR' A
#
# COMPACT_ATOMS: atom_id res chain seq x y z
N MET A 1 12.69 -4.89 18.95
CA MET A 1 12.50 -3.71 18.06
C MET A 1 11.95 -4.12 16.70
N LYS A 2 12.61 -5.03 15.96
CA LYS A 2 12.23 -5.47 14.61
C LYS A 2 10.73 -5.82 14.44
N ASN A 3 10.18 -6.66 15.32
CA ASN A 3 8.75 -7.02 15.26
C ASN A 3 7.80 -5.83 15.42
N LYS A 4 8.16 -4.83 16.26
CA LYS A 4 7.35 -3.61 16.40
C LYS A 4 7.36 -2.78 15.11
N ILE A 5 8.53 -2.67 14.47
CA ILE A 5 8.68 -1.96 13.19
C ILE A 5 7.91 -2.67 12.08
N LYS A 6 8.03 -4.01 12.00
CA LYS A 6 7.25 -4.81 11.04
C LYS A 6 5.75 -4.58 11.23
N ASN A 7 5.24 -4.69 12.45
CA ASN A 7 3.82 -4.50 12.73
C ASN A 7 3.36 -3.08 12.38
N LEU A 8 4.16 -2.06 12.71
CA LEU A 8 3.87 -0.68 12.33
C LEU A 8 3.78 -0.50 10.80
N LEU A 9 4.70 -1.10 10.04
CA LEU A 9 4.68 -1.03 8.58
C LEU A 9 3.50 -1.81 7.98
N ASP A 10 3.12 -2.95 8.57
CA ASP A 10 1.91 -3.70 8.22
C ASP A 10 0.66 -2.82 8.46
N ASP A 11 0.55 -2.18 9.63
CA ASP A 11 -0.58 -1.32 9.98
C ASP A 11 -0.68 -0.08 9.07
N LEU A 12 0.45 0.58 8.79
CA LEU A 12 0.49 1.73 7.87
C LEU A 12 0.02 1.36 6.46
N TYR A 13 0.49 0.21 5.94
CA TYR A 13 0.10 -0.27 4.62
C TYR A 13 -1.40 -0.60 4.56
N ASN A 14 -1.90 -1.36 5.54
CA ASN A 14 -3.31 -1.76 5.57
C ASN A 14 -4.25 -0.56 5.69
N ASN A 15 -3.92 0.41 6.55
CA ASN A 15 -4.71 1.63 6.72
C ASN A 15 -4.73 2.48 5.45
N GLN A 16 -3.59 2.57 4.74
CA GLN A 16 -3.53 3.29 3.47
C GLN A 16 -4.32 2.56 2.37
N GLN A 17 -4.30 1.22 2.36
CA GLN A 17 -5.10 0.42 1.41
C GLN A 17 -6.60 0.63 1.64
N GLU A 18 -7.05 0.62 2.90
CA GLU A 18 -8.45 0.92 3.25
C GLU A 18 -8.84 2.34 2.83
N LYS A 19 -7.98 3.33 3.08
CA LYS A 19 -8.20 4.72 2.65
C LYS A 19 -8.35 4.83 1.13
N LEU A 20 -7.46 4.19 0.37
CA LEU A 20 -7.51 4.20 -1.09
C LEU A 20 -8.79 3.54 -1.61
N HIS A 21 -9.19 2.42 -1.01
CA HIS A 21 -10.43 1.73 -1.37
C HIS A 21 -11.67 2.59 -1.11
N ASN A 22 -11.76 3.22 0.06
CA ASN A 22 -12.87 4.11 0.39
C ASN A 22 -12.97 5.28 -0.59
N LEU A 23 -11.84 5.90 -0.93
CA LEU A 23 -11.78 6.96 -1.95
C LEU A 23 -12.19 6.45 -3.34
N GLY A 24 -11.78 5.23 -3.69
CA GLY A 24 -12.21 4.58 -4.93
C GLY A 24 -13.72 4.34 -4.97
N GLN A 25 -14.33 3.95 -3.85
CA GLN A 25 -15.78 3.75 -3.74
C GLN A 25 -16.58 5.06 -3.79
N GLU A 26 -16.00 6.18 -3.35
CA GLU A 26 -16.60 7.51 -3.53
C GLU A 26 -16.68 7.91 -5.01
N ILE A 27 -15.76 7.42 -5.85
CA ILE A 27 -15.71 7.70 -7.29
C ILE A 27 -16.53 6.68 -8.09
N ILE A 28 -16.34 5.39 -7.80
CA ILE A 28 -17.01 4.26 -8.46
C ILE A 28 -17.76 3.45 -7.39
N PRO A 29 -19.10 3.58 -7.32
CA PRO A 29 -19.89 2.78 -6.38
C PRO A 29 -19.67 1.28 -6.60
N ASN A 30 -19.46 0.54 -5.50
CA ASN A 30 -19.18 -0.90 -5.48
C ASN A 30 -17.82 -1.32 -6.08
N LEU A 31 -16.86 -0.40 -6.19
CA LEU A 31 -15.47 -0.75 -6.48
C LEU A 31 -14.98 -1.80 -5.48
N THR A 32 -14.38 -2.89 -5.95
CA THR A 32 -13.80 -3.91 -5.09
C THR A 32 -12.37 -3.52 -4.64
N THR A 33 -11.83 -4.25 -3.67
CA THR A 33 -10.43 -4.05 -3.25
C THR A 33 -9.44 -4.41 -4.35
N ASP A 34 -9.76 -5.42 -5.16
CA ASP A 34 -8.89 -5.86 -6.26
C ASP A 34 -8.91 -4.83 -7.40
N ASP A 35 -10.07 -4.25 -7.70
CA ASP A 35 -10.21 -3.16 -8.68
C ASP A 35 -9.39 -1.93 -8.29
N ALA A 36 -9.39 -1.57 -7.00
CA ALA A 36 -8.61 -0.44 -6.49
C ALA A 36 -7.09 -0.63 -6.64
N LEU A 37 -6.63 -1.89 -6.75
CA LEU A 37 -5.23 -2.23 -7.02
C LEU A 37 -4.91 -2.27 -8.52
N GLN A 38 -5.91 -2.19 -9.41
CA GLN A 38 -5.76 -2.15 -10.87
C GLN A 38 -6.44 -0.90 -11.48
N PRO A 39 -6.10 0.33 -11.03
CA PRO A 39 -6.83 1.52 -11.44
C PRO A 39 -6.68 1.89 -12.92
N MET A 40 -5.72 1.29 -13.63
CA MET A 40 -5.58 1.44 -15.09
C MET A 40 -6.78 0.86 -15.86
N ASP A 41 -7.55 -0.05 -15.25
CA ASP A 41 -8.78 -0.59 -15.85
C ASP A 41 -9.94 0.41 -15.78
N PHE A 42 -9.78 1.52 -15.05
CA PHE A 42 -10.80 2.53 -14.80
C PHE A 42 -10.26 3.94 -15.08
N SER A 43 -10.49 4.45 -16.29
CA SER A 43 -10.00 5.78 -16.70
C SER A 43 -10.38 6.91 -15.73
N ILE A 44 -11.54 6.82 -15.07
CA ILE A 44 -11.98 7.81 -14.07
C ILE A 44 -11.13 7.83 -12.79
N LEU A 45 -10.54 6.68 -12.39
CA LEU A 45 -9.59 6.61 -11.28
C LEU A 45 -8.22 7.11 -11.73
N GLU A 46 -7.83 6.81 -12.96
CA GLU A 46 -6.58 7.27 -13.57
C GLU A 46 -6.51 8.81 -13.63
N GLU A 47 -7.62 9.45 -14.05
CA GLU A 47 -7.71 10.90 -14.19
C GLU A 47 -7.94 11.64 -12.85
N ASN A 48 -8.24 10.91 -11.76
CA ASN A 48 -8.47 11.52 -10.46
C ASN A 48 -7.16 11.75 -9.69
N SER A 49 -6.71 13.01 -9.62
CA SER A 49 -5.44 13.38 -8.99
C SER A 49 -5.33 13.02 -7.51
N PHE A 50 -6.45 13.06 -6.76
CA PHE A 50 -6.45 12.66 -5.34
C PHE A 50 -6.28 11.14 -5.21
N PHE A 51 -6.99 10.36 -6.03
CA PHE A 51 -6.85 8.91 -6.04
C PHE A 51 -5.43 8.49 -6.41
N ARG A 52 -4.85 9.08 -7.47
CA ARG A 52 -3.47 8.81 -7.88
C ARG A 52 -2.43 9.20 -6.84
N PHE A 53 -2.65 10.28 -6.10
CA PHE A 53 -1.78 10.66 -5.00
C PHE A 53 -1.79 9.59 -3.90
N GLU A 54 -2.96 9.16 -3.45
CA GLU A 54 -3.10 8.16 -2.38
C GLU A 54 -2.59 6.77 -2.81
N GLU A 55 -2.74 6.42 -4.10
CA GLU A 55 -2.13 5.24 -4.70
C GLU A 55 -0.59 5.33 -4.65
N GLY A 56 -0.02 6.49 -5.01
CA GLY A 56 1.41 6.75 -4.87
C GLY A 56 1.93 6.56 -3.44
N VAL A 57 1.17 7.01 -2.44
CA VAL A 57 1.51 6.81 -1.02
C VAL A 57 1.48 5.31 -0.67
N LEU A 58 0.47 4.58 -1.13
CA LEU A 58 0.38 3.13 -0.91
C LEU A 58 1.59 2.38 -1.50
N MET A 59 1.98 2.73 -2.74
CA MET A 59 3.17 2.16 -3.39
C MET A 59 4.44 2.44 -2.58
N GLY A 60 4.66 3.69 -2.17
CA GLY A 60 5.83 4.07 -1.37
C GLY A 60 5.90 3.35 -0.02
N LEU A 61 4.76 3.17 0.66
CA LEU A 61 4.69 2.37 1.89
C LEU A 61 5.03 0.89 1.63
N GLY A 62 4.54 0.33 0.52
CA GLY A 62 4.87 -1.03 0.09
C GLY A 62 6.37 -1.22 -0.15
N GLU A 63 7.01 -0.28 -0.85
CA GLU A 63 8.45 -0.27 -1.10
C GLU A 63 9.26 -0.16 0.20
N ALA A 64 8.93 0.79 1.06
CA ALA A 64 9.59 0.96 2.36
C ALA A 64 9.48 -0.31 3.21
N ARG A 65 8.29 -0.92 3.23
CA ARG A 65 8.04 -2.18 3.93
C ARG A 65 8.90 -3.32 3.38
N ALA A 66 8.96 -3.47 2.05
CA ALA A 66 9.78 -4.50 1.40
C ALA A 66 11.28 -4.31 1.72
N ALA A 67 11.79 -3.09 1.61
CA ALA A 67 13.19 -2.78 1.88
C ALA A 67 13.58 -3.08 3.34
N VAL A 68 12.76 -2.68 4.31
CA VAL A 68 13.02 -2.96 5.74
C VAL A 68 12.96 -4.45 6.06
N LEU A 69 12.02 -5.19 5.47
CA LEU A 69 11.92 -6.63 5.67
C LEU A 69 13.12 -7.38 5.07
N ALA A 70 13.58 -6.96 3.88
CA ALA A 70 14.78 -7.52 3.25
C ALA A 70 16.02 -7.26 4.13
N PHE A 71 16.21 -6.03 4.60
CA PHE A 71 17.31 -5.68 5.51
C PHE A 71 17.32 -6.54 6.78
N PHE A 72 16.16 -6.75 7.41
CA PHE A 72 16.06 -7.62 8.58
C PHE A 72 16.31 -9.11 8.27
N ALA A 73 16.01 -9.57 7.06
CA ALA A 73 16.26 -10.95 6.64
C ALA A 73 17.75 -11.21 6.46
N GLU A 74 18.48 -10.28 5.83
CA GLU A 74 19.94 -10.36 5.61
C GLU A 74 20.71 -10.43 6.93
N GLU A 75 20.36 -9.57 7.88
CA GLU A 75 21.01 -9.55 9.21
C GLU A 75 20.87 -10.90 9.94
N ASN A 76 19.72 -11.58 9.79
CA ASN A 76 19.48 -12.89 10.39
C ASN A 76 20.23 -14.03 9.68
N SER A 77 20.62 -13.86 8.41
CA SER A 77 21.43 -14.85 7.68
C SER A 77 22.93 -14.74 7.98
N GLU A 78 23.44 -13.56 8.34
CA GLU A 78 24.85 -13.38 8.73
C GLU A 78 25.14 -13.84 10.17
N THR A 79 24.11 -13.99 11.01
CA THR A 79 24.26 -14.46 12.41
C THR A 79 24.13 -15.98 12.58
N ARG A 80 23.99 -16.74 11.48
CA ARG A 80 23.91 -18.21 11.48
C ARG A 80 25.17 -18.82 10.88
#